data_AF-A0A7C4QCU5-F1
#
_entry.id   AF-A0A7C4QCU5-F1
#
_cell.length_a   1.000
_cell.length_b   1.000
_cell.length_c   1.000
_cell.angle_alpha   90.00
_cell.angle_beta   90.00
_cell.angle_gamma   90.00
#
_symmetry.space_group_name_H-M   'P 1'
#
loop_
_entity.id
_entity.type
_entity.pdbx_description
1 polymer ?
#
loop_
_entity_poly.entity_id
_entity_poly.type
_entity_poly.pdbx_seq_one_letter_code
_entity_poly.pdbx_strand_id
1 'polypeptide(L)' 'MYEIIAGLFSLIFLTSIYAIIKYGFNIIFLYILLFSLIVILWTIITIIEERKQNKNDAK' A
#
# COMPACT_ATOMS: atom_id res chain seq x y z
N MET A 1 -7.35 7.51 9.28
CA MET A 1 -6.03 6.87 9.50
C MET A 1 -5.57 6.06 8.31
N TYR A 2 -6.41 5.20 7.72
CA TYR A 2 -6.08 4.36 6.56
C TYR A 2 -5.56 5.14 5.33
N GLU A 3 -6.12 6.31 5.02
CA GLU A 3 -5.61 7.15 3.91
C GLU A 3 -4.17 7.62 4.11
N ILE A 4 -3.78 7.97 5.34
CA ILE A 4 -2.41 8.39 5.66
C ILE A 4 -1.46 7.19 5.49
N ILE A 5 -1.88 6.02 5.95
CA ILE A 5 -1.13 4.76 5.81
C ILE A 5 -0.96 4.41 4.32
N ALA A 6 -2.04 4.44 3.53
CA ALA A 6 -2.00 4.17 2.11
C ALA A 6 -1.07 5.13 1.36
N GLY A 7 -1.14 6.43 1.67
CA GLY A 7 -0.27 7.44 1.06
C GLY A 7 1.20 7.21 1.38
N LEU A 8 1.52 6.95 2.64
CA LEU A 8 2.90 6.73 3.09
C LEU A 8 3.50 5.47 2.48
N PHE A 9 2.74 4.36 2.47
CA PHE A 9 3.19 3.11 1.86
C PHE A 9 3.26 3.17 0.34
N SER A 10 2.43 3.96 -0.33
CA SER A 10 2.54 4.21 -1.77
C SER A 10 3.82 4.98 -2.11
N LEU A 11 4.21 5.95 -1.28
CA LEU A 11 5.47 6.66 -1.45
C LEU A 11 6.68 5.72 -1.26
N ILE A 12 6.63 4.86 -0.24
CA ILE A 12 7.65 3.83 0.00
C ILE A 12 7.74 2.85 -1.19
N PHE A 13 6.59 2.43 -1.73
CA PHE A 13 6.54 1.56 -2.89
C PHE A 13 7.21 2.20 -4.13
N LEU A 14 6.86 3.45 -4.44
CA LEU A 14 7.44 4.19 -5.57
C LEU A 14 8.94 4.44 -5.39
N THR A 15 9.37 4.83 -4.19
CA THR A 15 10.79 5.03 -3.89
C THR A 15 11.58 3.73 -3.93
N SER A 16 10.99 2.60 -3.54
CA SER A 16 11.61 1.27 -3.67
C SER A 16 11.78 0.87 -5.13
N ILE A 17 10.78 1.10 -5.99
CA ILE A 17 10.90 0.88 -7.44
C ILE A 17 12.03 1.74 -8.01
N TYR A 18 12.04 3.04 -7.68
CA TYR A 18 13.09 3.94 -8.14
C TYR A 18 14.48 3.49 -7.70
N ALA A 19 14.61 3.02 -6.45
CA ALA A 19 15.87 2.51 -5.92
C ALA A 19 16.34 1.26 -6.67
N ILE A 20 15.45 0.32 -7.00
CA ILE A 20 15.78 -0.87 -7.79
C ILE A 20 16.29 -0.49 -9.18
N ILE A 21 15.63 0.47 -9.84
CA ILE A 21 16.02 0.92 -11.18
C ILE A 21 17.38 1.63 -11.15
N LYS A 22 17.61 2.49 -10.15
CA LYS A 22 18.81 3.34 -10.07
C LYS A 22 20.03 2.61 -9.52
N TYR A 23 19.87 1.83 -8.47
CA TYR A 23 20.97 1.18 -7.75
C TYR A 23 21.14 -0.30 -8.11
N GLY A 24 20.28 -0.82 -8.99
CA GLY A 24 20.27 -2.22 -9.38
C GLY A 24 19.44 -3.10 -8.44
N PHE A 25 19.27 -4.37 -8.84
CA PHE A 25 18.45 -5.31 -8.10
C PHE A 25 19.12 -5.71 -6.77
N ASN A 26 18.48 -5.32 -5.66
CA ASN A 26 18.88 -5.70 -4.31
C ASN A 26 17.73 -6.43 -3.61
N ILE A 27 18.05 -7.54 -2.94
CA ILE A 27 17.07 -8.35 -2.21
C ILE A 27 16.30 -7.52 -1.16
N ILE A 28 16.97 -6.55 -0.53
CA ILE A 28 16.35 -5.67 0.48
C ILE A 28 15.26 -4.80 -0.16
N PHE A 29 15.54 -4.18 -1.30
CA PHE A 29 14.54 -3.37 -2.01
C PHE A 29 13.37 -4.21 -2.52
N LEU A 30 13.60 -5.46 -2.91
CA LEU A 30 12.54 -6.39 -3.26
C LEU A 30 11.61 -6.67 -2.07
N TYR A 31 12.16 -6.92 -0.89
CA TYR A 31 11.36 -7.13 0.33
C TYR A 31 10.55 -5.89 0.70
N ILE A 32 11.16 -4.70 0.64
CA ILE A 32 10.46 -3.43 0.91
C ILE A 32 9.32 -3.22 -0.10
N LEU A 33 9.55 -3.53 -1.38
CA LEU A 33 8.55 -3.42 -2.43
C LEU A 33 7.37 -4.39 -2.21
N LEU A 34 7.66 -5.66 -1.90
CA LEU A 34 6.63 -6.66 -1.64
C LEU A 34 5.82 -6.33 -0.36
N PHE A 35 6.50 -5.92 0.71
CA PHE A 35 5.83 -5.55 1.95
C PHE A 35 4.93 -4.34 1.75
N SER A 36 5.41 -3.29 1.08
CA SER A 36 4.61 -2.11 0.79
C SER A 36 3.40 -2.42 -0.09
N LEU A 37 3.54 -3.32 -1.08
CA LEU A 37 2.42 -3.79 -1.90
C LEU A 37 1.32 -4.47 -1.05
N ILE A 38 1.70 -5.36 -0.12
CA ILE A 38 0.76 -6.06 0.75
C ILE A 38 -0.02 -5.06 1.61
N VAL A 39 0.66 -4.06 2.19
CA VAL A 39 0.02 -3.05 3.03
C VAL A 39 -0.95 -2.18 2.22
N ILE A 40 -0.58 -1.79 0.99
CA ILE A 40 -1.46 -1.03 0.09
C ILE A 40 -2.73 -1.82 -0.23
N LEU A 41 -2.58 -3.09 -0.62
CA LEU A 41 -3.72 -3.96 -0.95
C LEU A 41 -4.65 -4.14 0.25
N TRP A 42 -4.10 -4.40 1.43
CA TRP A 42 -4.89 -4.57 2.64
C TRP A 42 -5.65 -3.29 2.99
N THR A 43 -4.98 -2.13 2.87
CA THR A 43 -5.61 -0.83 3.12
C THR A 43 -6.76 -0.54 2.16
N ILE A 44 -6.59 -0.87 0.87
CA ILE A 44 -7.67 -0.73 -0.13
C ILE A 44 -8.86 -1.62 0.22
N ILE A 45 -8.61 -2.88 0.58
CA ILE A 45 -9.67 -3.82 0.98
C ILE A 45 -10.44 -3.28 2.19
N THR A 46 -9.74 -2.82 3.22
CA THR A 46 -10.36 -2.26 4.42
C THR A 46 -11.20 -1.03 4.09
N ILE A 47 -10.71 -0.10 3.26
CA ILE A 47 -11.48 1.08 2.85
C ILE A 47 -12.74 0.70 2.08
N ILE A 48 -12.67 -0.30 1.20
CA ILE A 48 -13.83 -0.79 0.45
C ILE A 48 -14.85 -1.43 1.39
N GLU A 49 -14.40 -2.25 2.32
CA GLU A 49 -15.25 -2.95 3.28
C GLU A 49 -15.96 -1.96 4.23
N GLU A 50 -15.23 -0.97 4.74
CA GLU A 50 -15.76 0.09 5.59
C GLU A 50 -16.82 0.93 4.86
N ARG A 51 -16.57 1.28 3.58
CA ARG A 51 -17.56 1.95 2.72
C ARG A 51 -18.78 1.09 2.45
N LYS A 52 -18.63 -0.23 2.38
CA LYS A 52 -19.73 -1.17 2.11
C LYS A 52 -20.60 -1.39 3.34
N GLN A 53 -20.02 -1.50 4.54
CA GLN A 53 -20.75 -1.56 5.81
C GLN A 53 -21.60 -0.30 6.04
N ASN A 54 -20.99 0.89 5.92
CA ASN A 54 -21.70 2.17 6.09
C ASN A 54 -22.92 2.33 5.15
N LYS A 55 -22.87 1.70 3.97
CA LYS A 55 -23.95 1.75 2.98
C LYS A 55 -25.08 0.76 3.27
N ASN A 56 -24.80 -0.33 3.99
CA ASN A 56 -25.80 -1.32 4.41
C ASN A 56 -26.52 -0.91 5.69
N ASP A 57 -25.85 -0.21 6.62
CA ASP A 57 -26.48 0.30 7.85
C ASP A 57 -27.40 1.51 7.60
N ALA A 58 -27.29 2.14 6.42
CA ALA A 58 -28.15 3.26 6.00
C ALA A 58 -29.45 2.82 5.30
N LYS A 59 -29.79 1.52 5.29
CA LYS A 59 -30.98 0.94 4.67
C LYS A 59 -31.89 0.31 5.72
#